data_AF-B0T4Z4-F1
#
_entry.id   AF-B0T4Z4-F1
#
_cell.length_a   1.000
_cell.length_b   1.000
_cell.length_c   1.000
_cell.angle_alpha   90.00
_cell.angle_beta   90.00
_cell.angle_gamma   90.00
#
_symmetry.space_group_name_H-M   'P 1'
#
loop_
_entity.id
_entity.type
_entity.pdbx_description
1 polymer ?
#
loop_
_entity_poly.entity_id
_entity_poly.type
_entity_poly.pdbx_seq_one_letter_code
_entity_poly.pdbx_strand_id
1 'polypeptide(L)'
;METPAATGIAWRSLATVAGAVATSIAVAVAAVIAVVFAATLVVIGFMATALLGLAAFALRGRSAASTAPAGDPGLIEARHMGGHSWVAYGWNERR
;
A
#
# COMPACT_ATOMS: atom_id res chain seq x y z
N MET A 1 -21.41 -2.46 -67.27
CA MET A 1 -22.30 -1.88 -66.24
C MET A 1 -21.98 -2.58 -64.93
N GLU A 2 -20.98 -2.08 -64.20
CA GLU A 2 -20.72 -2.59 -62.85
C GLU A 2 -21.86 -2.13 -61.96
N THR A 3 -22.57 -3.10 -61.38
CA THR A 3 -23.77 -2.81 -60.59
C THR A 3 -23.36 -2.16 -59.26
N PRO A 4 -23.95 -1.02 -58.86
CA PRO A 4 -23.61 -0.28 -57.63
C PRO A 4 -23.72 -1.11 -56.34
N ALA A 5 -24.48 -2.21 -56.38
CA ALA A 5 -24.58 -3.18 -55.30
C ALA A 5 -23.26 -3.91 -54.99
N ALA A 6 -22.43 -4.21 -56.00
CA ALA A 6 -21.16 -4.93 -55.83
C ALA A 6 -20.12 -4.06 -55.08
N THR A 7 -20.08 -2.77 -55.39
CA THR A 7 -19.20 -1.80 -54.72
C THR A 7 -19.55 -1.62 -53.24
N GLY A 8 -20.84 -1.64 -52.89
CA GLY A 8 -21.30 -1.54 -51.51
C GLY A 8 -20.91 -2.75 -50.64
N ILE A 9 -20.85 -3.95 -51.21
CA ILE A 9 -20.45 -5.19 -50.51
C ILE A 9 -18.93 -5.20 -50.30
N ALA A 10 -18.15 -4.81 -51.31
CA ALA A 10 -16.69 -4.70 -51.20
C ALA A 10 -16.27 -3.70 -50.12
N TRP A 11 -16.93 -2.54 -50.04
CA TRP A 11 -16.64 -1.53 -49.02
C TRP A 11 -16.96 -2.00 -47.60
N ARG A 12 -18.08 -2.73 -47.42
CA ARG A 12 -18.43 -3.34 -46.12
C ARG A 12 -17.39 -4.36 -45.68
N SER A 13 -16.93 -5.22 -46.60
CA SER A 13 -15.86 -6.19 -46.31
C SER A 13 -14.58 -5.49 -45.88
N LEU A 14 -14.17 -4.44 -46.61
CA LEU A 14 -12.97 -3.68 -46.28
C LEU A 14 -13.07 -3.01 -44.91
N ALA A 15 -14.22 -2.39 -44.61
CA ALA A 15 -14.49 -1.79 -43.31
C ALA A 15 -14.45 -2.81 -42.16
N THR A 16 -14.98 -4.02 -42.36
CA THR A 16 -14.92 -5.08 -41.34
C THR A 16 -13.50 -5.57 -41.09
N VAL A 17 -12.69 -5.76 -42.14
CA VAL A 17 -11.28 -6.17 -42.00
C VAL A 17 -10.46 -5.06 -41.34
N ALA A 18 -10.61 -3.82 -41.76
CA ALA A 18 -9.93 -2.68 -41.16
C ALA A 18 -10.30 -2.51 -39.68
N GLY A 19 -11.58 -2.69 -39.35
CA GLY A 19 -12.07 -2.71 -37.98
C GLY A 19 -11.42 -3.82 -37.15
N ALA A 20 -11.36 -5.05 -37.67
CA ALA A 20 -10.72 -6.17 -36.99
C ALA A 20 -9.23 -5.92 -36.72
N VAL A 21 -8.51 -5.35 -37.68
CA VAL A 21 -7.10 -4.96 -37.53
C VAL A 21 -6.96 -3.88 -36.46
N ALA A 22 -7.79 -2.84 -36.50
CA ALA A 22 -7.76 -1.77 -35.49
C ALA A 22 -8.02 -2.31 -34.08
N THR A 23 -9.01 -3.20 -33.91
CA THR A 23 -9.28 -3.85 -32.61
C THR A 23 -8.11 -4.70 -32.15
N SER A 24 -7.45 -5.46 -33.05
CA SER A 24 -6.28 -6.26 -32.68
C SER A 24 -5.12 -5.40 -32.16
N ILE A 25 -4.87 -4.24 -32.79
CA ILE A 25 -3.84 -3.30 -32.37
C ILE A 25 -4.22 -2.70 -31.00
N ALA A 26 -5.49 -2.28 -30.85
CA ALA A 26 -5.97 -1.74 -29.59
C ALA A 26 -5.81 -2.74 -28.43
N VAL A 27 -6.12 -4.01 -28.65
CA VAL A 27 -5.93 -5.09 -27.65
C VAL A 27 -4.46 -5.28 -27.32
N ALA A 28 -3.56 -5.27 -28.32
CA ALA A 28 -2.13 -5.39 -28.08
C ALA A 28 -1.61 -4.23 -27.21
N VAL A 29 -2.01 -2.99 -27.50
CA VAL A 29 -1.64 -1.81 -26.70
C VAL A 29 -2.20 -1.91 -25.29
N ALA A 30 -3.47 -2.28 -25.15
CA ALA A 30 -4.11 -2.46 -23.84
C ALA A 30 -3.40 -3.53 -23.00
N ALA A 31 -2.97 -4.64 -23.62
CA ALA A 31 -2.20 -5.69 -22.95
C ALA A 31 -0.86 -5.15 -22.43
N VAL A 32 -0.12 -4.39 -23.23
CA VAL A 32 1.14 -3.77 -22.81
C VAL A 32 0.92 -2.83 -21.63
N ILE A 33 -0.08 -1.95 -21.72
CA ILE A 33 -0.43 -1.02 -20.63
C ILE A 33 -0.80 -1.80 -19.37
N ALA A 34 -1.62 -2.85 -19.49
CA ALA A 34 -2.04 -3.68 -18.37
C ALA A 34 -0.84 -4.35 -17.68
N VAL A 35 0.15 -4.84 -18.43
CA VAL A 35 1.37 -5.44 -17.86
C VAL A 35 2.18 -4.39 -17.08
N VAL A 36 2.39 -3.21 -17.65
CA VAL A 36 3.14 -2.13 -16.96
C VAL A 36 2.41 -1.68 -15.70
N PHE A 37 1.09 -1.54 -15.79
CA PHE A 37 0.25 -1.20 -14.65
C PHE A 37 0.32 -2.28 -13.56
N ALA A 38 0.19 -3.55 -13.92
CA ALA A 38 0.29 -4.67 -12.99
C ALA A 38 1.66 -4.72 -12.31
N ALA A 39 2.75 -4.54 -13.07
CA ALA A 39 4.10 -4.47 -12.51
C ALA A 39 4.24 -3.31 -11.49
N THR A 40 3.64 -2.16 -11.79
CA THR A 40 3.62 -1.01 -10.88
C THR A 40 2.86 -1.33 -9.60
N LEU A 41 1.70 -1.97 -9.70
CA LEU A 41 0.92 -2.40 -8.54
C LEU A 41 1.65 -3.43 -7.69
N VAL A 42 2.44 -4.32 -8.29
CA VAL A 42 3.28 -5.27 -7.55
C VAL A 42 4.31 -4.52 -6.70
N VAL A 43 4.99 -3.52 -7.27
CA VAL A 43 5.98 -2.71 -6.53
C VAL A 43 5.30 -1.94 -5.41
N ILE A 44 4.18 -1.28 -5.68
CA ILE A 44 3.42 -0.52 -4.68
C ILE A 44 2.91 -1.46 -3.58
N GLY A 45 2.34 -2.61 -3.94
CA GLY A 45 1.85 -3.61 -2.99
C GLY A 45 2.95 -4.16 -2.11
N PHE A 46 4.13 -4.43 -2.67
CA PHE A 46 5.30 -4.85 -1.92
C PHE A 46 5.75 -3.77 -0.93
N MET A 47 5.90 -2.52 -1.37
CA MET A 47 6.29 -1.40 -0.51
C MET A 47 5.26 -1.12 0.57
N ALA A 48 3.98 -1.11 0.22
CA ALA A 48 2.88 -0.95 1.17
C ALA A 48 2.89 -2.07 2.21
N THR A 49 3.09 -3.32 1.80
CA THR A 49 3.18 -4.47 2.71
C THR A 49 4.38 -4.34 3.65
N ALA A 50 5.55 -3.94 3.15
CA ALA A 50 6.74 -3.73 3.96
C ALA A 50 6.51 -2.61 5.01
N LEU A 51 5.96 -1.48 4.58
CA LEU A 51 5.66 -0.34 5.44
C LEU A 51 4.58 -0.68 6.48
N LEU A 52 3.50 -1.35 6.08
CA LEU A 52 2.45 -1.79 6.99
C LEU A 52 2.95 -2.83 7.98
N GLY A 53 3.80 -3.76 7.55
CA GLY A 53 4.44 -4.74 8.43
C GLY A 53 5.32 -4.06 9.48
N LEU A 54 6.14 -3.09 9.08
CA LEU A 54 6.97 -2.31 9.98
C LEU A 54 6.12 -1.45 10.94
N ALA A 55 5.09 -0.78 10.43
CA ALA A 55 4.18 0.01 11.26
C ALA A 55 3.45 -0.87 12.28
N ALA A 56 2.94 -2.03 11.86
CA ALA A 56 2.30 -2.99 12.76
C ALA A 56 3.27 -3.51 13.82
N PHE A 57 4.53 -3.79 13.46
CA PHE A 57 5.56 -4.19 14.41
C PHE A 57 5.89 -3.07 15.42
N ALA A 58 6.06 -1.83 14.96
CA ALA A 58 6.32 -0.69 15.83
C ALA A 58 5.16 -0.43 16.80
N LEU A 59 3.91 -0.53 16.32
CA LEU A 59 2.72 -0.40 17.14
C LEU A 59 2.63 -1.53 18.18
N ARG A 60 2.99 -2.76 17.81
CA ARG A 60 3.03 -3.90 18.74
C ARG A 60 4.07 -3.68 19.84
N GLY A 61 5.25 -3.18 19.50
CA GLY A 61 6.29 -2.81 20.47
C GLY A 61 5.85 -1.68 21.41
N ARG A 62 5.15 -0.67 20.90
CA ARG A 62 4.56 0.39 21.74
C ARG A 62 3.50 -0.14 22.70
N SER A 63 2.64 -1.06 22.25
CA SER A 63 1.66 -1.71 23.13
C SER A 63 2.31 -2.59 24.19
N ALA A 64 3.42 -3.26 23.86
CA ALA A 64 4.22 -4.02 24.83
C ALA A 64 4.92 -3.10 25.85
N ALA A 65 5.43 -1.94 25.42
CA ALA A 65 6.01 -0.93 26.31
C ALA A 65 4.96 -0.21 27.17
N SER A 66 3.73 -0.04 26.70
CA SER A 66 2.64 0.54 27.50
C SER A 66 2.00 -0.45 28.48
N THR A 67 2.21 -1.75 28.27
CA THR A 67 1.83 -2.82 29.22
C THR A 67 3.00 -3.26 30.10
N ALA A 68 4.22 -2.76 29.85
CA ALA A 68 5.28 -2.83 30.82
C ALA A 68 4.80 -2.11 32.09
N PRO A 69 4.95 -2.71 33.28
CA PRO A 69 4.56 -2.07 34.53
C PRO A 69 5.20 -0.69 34.59
N ALA A 70 4.42 0.35 34.88
CA ALA A 70 4.82 1.77 34.84
C ALA A 70 5.80 2.18 35.96
N GLY A 71 6.63 1.25 36.42
CA GLY A 71 7.56 1.43 37.51
C GLY A 71 8.11 0.06 37.84
N ASP A 72 9.42 -0.10 37.70
CA ASP A 72 10.11 -1.20 38.36
C ASP A 72 9.92 -0.97 39.88
N PRO A 73 9.27 -1.88 40.62
CA PRO A 73 8.98 -1.71 42.05
C PRO A 73 10.23 -1.54 42.92
N GLY A 74 11.42 -1.86 42.38
CA GLY A 74 12.71 -1.62 43.02
C GLY A 74 13.38 -0.29 42.63
N LEU A 75 12.80 0.46 41.69
CA LEU A 75 13.42 1.67 41.15
C LEU A 75 13.04 2.89 41.98
N ILE A 76 14.05 3.47 42.62
CA ILE A 76 13.90 4.73 43.35
C ILE A 76 13.88 5.86 42.32
N GLU A 77 12.70 6.31 41.93
CA GLU A 77 12.55 7.43 41.01
C GLU A 77 12.80 8.76 41.74
N ALA A 78 13.95 9.38 41.46
CA ALA A 78 14.25 10.73 41.94
C ALA A 78 13.58 11.75 41.02
N ARG A 79 12.46 12.34 41.48
CA ARG A 79 11.75 13.37 40.72
C ARG A 79 12.21 14.76 41.19
N HIS A 80 12.70 15.55 40.25
CA HIS A 80 13.05 16.95 40.50
C HIS A 80 11.77 17.77 40.65
N MET A 81 11.42 18.12 41.89
CA MET A 81 10.17 18.83 42.23
C MET A 81 10.30 20.36 42.07
N GLY A 82 11.39 20.84 41.45
CA GLY A 82 11.70 22.27 41.33
C GLY A 82 12.44 22.81 42.56
N GLY A 83 13.45 23.66 42.32
CA GLY A 83 14.38 24.16 43.35
C GLY A 83 15.70 23.38 43.38
N HIS A 84 16.31 23.24 44.56
CA HIS A 84 17.57 22.49 44.79
C HIS A 84 17.36 21.10 45.43
N SER A 85 16.11 20.64 45.55
CA SER A 85 15.78 19.39 46.22
C SER A 85 15.39 18.30 45.22
N TRP A 86 16.08 17.17 45.33
CA TRP A 86 15.72 15.92 44.67
C TRP A 86 15.03 15.03 45.69
N VAL A 87 13.80 14.60 45.39
CA VAL A 87 13.06 13.68 46.27
C VAL A 87 12.95 12.34 45.57
N ALA A 88 13.48 11.33 46.24
CA ALA A 88 13.35 9.92 45.89
C ALA A 88 11.96 9.43 46.31
N TYR A 89 11.12 9.06 45.34
CA TYR A 89 9.87 8.37 45.60
C TYR A 89 10.12 6.87 45.41
N GLY A 90 10.10 6.12 46.52
CA GLY A 90 10.01 4.67 46.54
C GLY A 90 8.67 4.28 47.15
N TRP A 91 7.81 3.63 46.37
CA TRP A 91 6.49 3.21 46.81
C TRP A 91 6.64 1.90 47.62
N ASN A 92 6.28 1.93 48.91
CA ASN A 92 6.27 0.73 49.75
C ASN A 92 4.88 0.09 49.67
N GLU A 93 4.70 -0.83 48.72
CA GLU A 93 3.53 -1.73 48.70
C GLU A 93 3.69 -2.69 49.88
N ARG A 94 3.07 -2.32 51.01
CA ARG A 94 2.76 -3.30 52.03
C ARG A 94 1.73 -4.27 51.44
N ARG A 95 2.25 -5.46 51.13
CA ARG A 95 1.59 -6.74 50.82
C ARG A 95 0.10 -6.83 51.16
#